data_AF-A0A920P1R7-F1
#
_entry.id   AF-A0A920P1R7-F1
#
_cell.length_a   1.000
_cell.length_b   1.000
_cell.length_c   1.000
_cell.angle_alpha   90.00
_cell.angle_beta   90.00
_cell.angle_gamma   90.00
#
_symmetry.space_group_name_H-M   'P 1'
#
loop_
_entity.id
_entity.type
_entity.pdbx_description
1 polymer ?
#
loop_
_entity_poly.entity_id
_entity_poly.type
_entity_poly.pdbx_seq_one_letter_code
_entity_poly.pdbx_strand_id
1 'polypeptide(L)'
;MSDLAVIAQMTLGQNGKTIYGHTASQIAQELTSIGVDVIGLNCSVGPAVMLDAIEDMADTTSLPLSAQPNAGLPRTVRDRKIYMATPEYMAQYARRMVDAGVRFVGGCCGTTPDHIRHIRDSVRSDQPKPRHGQG
;
A
#
# COMPACT_ATOMS: atom_id res chain seq x y z
N MET A 1 17.60 -19.17 -9.36
CA MET A 1 16.81 -17.99 -8.98
C MET A 1 17.71 -16.77 -9.09
N SER A 2 17.15 -15.60 -9.39
CA SER A 2 17.88 -14.33 -9.46
C SER A 2 18.36 -13.91 -8.06
N ASP A 3 19.52 -13.27 -7.96
CA ASP A 3 20.03 -12.69 -6.70
C ASP A 3 19.39 -11.33 -6.36
N LEU A 4 18.48 -10.85 -7.22
CA LEU A 4 17.75 -9.59 -7.03
C LEU A 4 16.41 -9.85 -6.34
N ALA A 5 16.13 -9.04 -5.32
CA ALA A 5 14.84 -9.04 -4.64
C ALA A 5 13.70 -8.60 -5.59
N VAL A 6 12.58 -9.31 -5.53
CA VAL A 6 11.38 -9.08 -6.33
C VAL A 6 10.27 -8.52 -5.45
N ILE A 7 9.78 -7.33 -5.83
CA ILE A 7 8.58 -6.71 -5.25
C ILE A 7 7.44 -6.83 -6.26
N ALA A 8 6.37 -7.56 -5.91
CA ALA A 8 5.19 -7.70 -6.75
C ALA A 8 4.02 -6.87 -6.18
N GLN A 9 3.46 -5.98 -7.00
CA GLN A 9 2.32 -5.15 -6.59
C GLN A 9 1.14 -5.31 -7.54
N MET A 10 -0.06 -5.25 -6.96
CA MET A 10 -1.33 -5.25 -7.69
C MET A 10 -2.11 -3.96 -7.40
N THR A 11 -3.24 -3.78 -8.09
CA THR A 11 -4.13 -2.64 -7.85
C THR A 11 -5.57 -3.10 -7.72
N LEU A 12 -6.33 -2.41 -6.86
CA LEU A 12 -7.72 -2.73 -6.54
C LEU A 12 -8.61 -1.53 -6.85
N GLY A 13 -9.86 -1.80 -7.22
CA GLY A 13 -10.91 -0.79 -7.27
C GLY A 13 -11.43 -0.43 -5.88
N GLN A 14 -12.35 0.53 -5.83
CA GLN A 14 -13.00 0.96 -4.59
C GLN A 14 -13.79 -0.15 -3.88
N ASN A 15 -14.13 -1.23 -4.59
CA ASN A 15 -14.79 -2.41 -4.04
C ASN A 15 -13.81 -3.42 -3.42
N GLY A 16 -12.53 -3.07 -3.26
CA GLY A 16 -11.51 -3.94 -2.69
C GLY A 16 -11.10 -5.11 -3.59
N LYS A 17 -11.43 -5.07 -4.90
CA LYS A 17 -11.16 -6.15 -5.85
C LYS A 17 -10.41 -5.65 -7.07
N THR A 18 -9.63 -6.54 -7.69
CA THR A 18 -9.07 -6.31 -9.03
C THR A 18 -10.18 -6.22 -10.08
N ILE A 19 -9.84 -5.78 -11.28
CA ILE A 19 -10.76 -5.81 -12.43
C ILE A 19 -11.23 -7.23 -12.78
N TYR A 20 -10.50 -8.26 -12.34
CA TYR A 20 -10.83 -9.67 -12.53
C TYR A 20 -11.60 -10.27 -11.33
N GLY A 21 -11.92 -9.46 -10.32
CA GLY A 21 -12.71 -9.89 -9.16
C GLY A 21 -11.93 -10.47 -7.99
N HIS A 22 -10.60 -10.59 -8.09
CA HIS A 22 -9.76 -11.08 -6.99
C HIS A 22 -9.71 -10.10 -5.81
N THR A 23 -9.85 -10.60 -4.60
CA THR A 23 -9.70 -9.83 -3.35
C THR A 23 -8.22 -9.63 -2.98
N ALA A 24 -7.95 -8.72 -2.06
CA ALA A 24 -6.61 -8.48 -1.53
C ALA A 24 -5.98 -9.75 -0.92
N SER A 25 -6.74 -10.50 -0.13
CA SER A 25 -6.28 -11.78 0.46
C SER A 25 -5.95 -12.84 -0.61
N GLN A 26 -6.76 -12.96 -1.67
CA GLN A 26 -6.48 -13.91 -2.76
C GLN A 26 -5.17 -13.57 -3.48
N ILE A 27 -4.94 -12.28 -3.73
CA ILE A 27 -3.69 -11.79 -4.32
C ILE A 27 -2.50 -12.10 -3.40
N ALA A 28 -2.65 -11.86 -2.09
CA ALA A 28 -1.58 -12.10 -1.13
C ALA A 28 -1.17 -13.58 -1.08
N GLN A 29 -2.14 -14.49 -1.04
CA GLN A 29 -1.89 -15.94 -1.06
C GLN A 29 -1.18 -16.37 -2.35
N GLU A 30 -1.65 -15.89 -3.50
CA GLU A 30 -1.07 -16.25 -4.79
C GLU A 30 0.36 -15.72 -4.95
N LEU A 31 0.61 -14.44 -4.66
CA LEU A 31 1.95 -13.88 -4.75
C LEU A 31 2.92 -14.53 -3.74
N THR A 32 2.42 -14.93 -2.57
CA THR A 32 3.22 -15.69 -1.59
C THR A 32 3.60 -17.07 -2.14
N SER A 33 2.69 -17.77 -2.82
CA SER A 33 2.95 -19.10 -3.38
C SER A 33 3.98 -19.08 -4.53
N ILE A 34 4.03 -17.97 -5.28
CA ILE A 34 5.02 -17.74 -6.35
C ILE A 34 6.44 -17.55 -5.80
N GLY A 35 6.58 -17.18 -4.52
CA GLY A 35 7.88 -17.05 -3.85
C GLY A 35 8.62 -15.74 -4.16
N VAL A 36 7.89 -14.62 -4.25
CA VAL A 36 8.49 -13.27 -4.32
C VAL A 36 8.90 -12.77 -2.93
N ASP A 37 9.79 -11.77 -2.86
CA ASP A 37 10.35 -11.28 -1.59
C ASP A 37 9.44 -10.28 -0.86
N VAL A 38 8.66 -9.49 -1.61
CA VAL A 38 7.75 -8.48 -1.07
C VAL A 38 6.49 -8.43 -1.93
N ILE A 39 5.33 -8.30 -1.29
CA ILE A 39 4.04 -8.16 -2.00
C ILE A 39 3.37 -6.84 -1.62
N GLY A 40 2.37 -6.40 -2.38
CA GLY A 40 1.56 -5.27 -1.94
C GLY A 40 0.68 -4.64 -2.99
N LEU A 41 0.32 -3.39 -2.74
CA LEU A 41 -0.67 -2.67 -3.53
C LEU A 41 -0.22 -1.24 -3.86
N ASN A 42 -0.59 -0.79 -5.06
CA ASN A 42 -0.39 0.59 -5.47
C ASN A 42 -1.55 1.13 -6.31
N CYS A 43 -1.58 2.47 -6.45
CA CYS A 43 -2.49 3.18 -7.35
C CYS A 43 -3.99 2.96 -7.05
N SER A 44 -4.84 3.33 -8.02
CA SER A 44 -6.31 3.26 -8.10
C SER A 44 -7.10 3.95 -6.98
N VAL A 45 -6.80 3.65 -5.72
CA VAL A 45 -7.53 4.08 -4.54
C VAL A 45 -6.71 5.02 -3.67
N GLY A 46 -7.42 5.77 -2.83
CA GLY A 46 -6.82 6.60 -1.79
C GLY A 46 -6.35 5.79 -0.59
N PRO A 47 -5.75 6.45 0.41
CA PRO A 47 -5.08 5.79 1.52
C PRO A 47 -6.04 5.00 2.46
N ALA A 48 -7.31 5.39 2.55
CA ALA A 48 -8.28 4.68 3.39
C ALA A 48 -8.59 3.28 2.87
N VAL A 49 -9.08 3.18 1.62
CA VAL A 49 -9.38 1.89 0.99
C VAL A 49 -8.11 1.03 0.84
N MET A 50 -6.95 1.67 0.62
CA MET A 50 -5.68 0.97 0.57
C MET A 50 -5.34 0.31 1.92
N LEU A 51 -5.63 0.97 3.04
CA LEU A 51 -5.37 0.40 4.36
C LEU A 51 -6.24 -0.83 4.61
N ASP A 52 -7.54 -0.75 4.34
CA ASP A 52 -8.46 -1.88 4.52
C ASP A 52 -7.95 -3.11 3.73
N ALA A 53 -7.52 -2.90 2.48
CA ALA A 53 -6.96 -3.97 1.65
C ALA A 53 -5.61 -4.51 2.16
N ILE A 54 -4.77 -3.65 2.74
CA ILE A 54 -3.48 -4.06 3.33
C ILE A 54 -3.70 -4.90 4.59
N GLU A 55 -4.67 -4.56 5.42
CA GLU A 55 -5.06 -5.36 6.59
C GLU A 55 -5.54 -6.76 6.14
N ASP A 56 -6.37 -6.84 5.10
CA ASP A 56 -6.80 -8.12 4.48
C ASP A 56 -5.64 -8.96 3.92
N MET A 57 -4.60 -8.31 3.35
CA MET A 57 -3.38 -8.99 2.91
C MET A 57 -2.55 -9.47 4.08
N ALA A 58 -2.43 -8.65 5.13
CA ALA A 58 -1.64 -8.96 6.29
C ALA A 58 -2.10 -10.27 6.95
N ASP A 59 -3.40 -10.52 7.02
CA ASP A 59 -3.93 -11.75 7.64
C ASP A 59 -3.60 -13.04 6.87
N THR A 60 -3.08 -12.96 5.64
CA THR A 60 -2.91 -14.13 4.76
C THR A 60 -1.48 -14.38 4.27
N THR A 61 -0.51 -13.58 4.71
CA THR A 61 0.90 -13.78 4.36
C THR A 61 1.83 -13.39 5.51
N SER A 62 3.00 -14.02 5.57
CA SER A 62 4.12 -13.62 6.44
C SER A 62 5.14 -12.73 5.71
N LEU A 63 5.02 -12.55 4.40
CA LEU A 63 5.93 -11.72 3.61
C LEU A 63 5.82 -10.23 4.01
N PRO A 64 6.90 -9.45 3.85
CA PRO A 64 6.84 -7.99 3.93
C PRO A 64 5.81 -7.41 2.96
N LEU A 65 5.06 -6.39 3.41
CA LEU A 65 4.07 -5.70 2.59
C LEU A 65 4.59 -4.34 2.07
N SER A 66 4.07 -3.92 0.92
CA SER A 66 4.26 -2.60 0.33
C SER A 66 2.91 -1.90 0.07
N ALA A 67 2.84 -0.59 0.28
CA ALA A 67 1.62 0.19 0.07
C ALA A 67 1.93 1.59 -0.49
N GLN A 68 1.36 1.88 -1.67
CA GLN A 68 1.56 3.15 -2.37
C GLN A 68 0.22 3.68 -2.93
N PRO A 69 -0.66 4.21 -2.07
CA PRO A 69 -1.95 4.76 -2.51
C PRO A 69 -1.79 6.01 -3.37
N ASN A 70 -2.85 6.34 -4.12
CA ASN A 70 -2.98 7.67 -4.71
C ASN A 70 -3.23 8.72 -3.61
N ALA A 71 -2.98 10.00 -3.92
CA ALA A 71 -3.35 11.13 -3.06
C ALA A 71 -4.88 11.38 -3.06
N GLY A 72 -5.65 10.35 -2.73
CA GLY A 72 -7.10 10.31 -2.82
C GLY A 72 -7.60 9.91 -4.20
N LEU A 73 -8.92 9.86 -4.35
CA LEU A 73 -9.54 9.64 -5.65
C LEU A 73 -9.52 10.94 -6.46
N PRO A 74 -9.18 10.88 -7.75
CA PRO A 74 -9.19 12.07 -8.60
C PRO A 74 -10.62 12.59 -8.71
N ARG A 75 -10.81 13.88 -8.43
CA ARG A 75 -12.05 14.60 -8.73
C ARG A 75 -11.86 15.40 -10.01
N THR A 76 -12.86 15.37 -10.89
CA THR A 76 -12.85 16.23 -12.07
C THR A 76 -13.30 17.63 -11.66
N VAL A 77 -12.41 18.60 -11.80
CA VAL A 77 -12.67 20.03 -11.56
C VAL A 77 -12.23 20.77 -12.81
N ARG A 78 -13.17 21.37 -13.55
CA ARG A 78 -12.90 22.12 -14.80
C ARG A 78 -12.06 21.31 -15.80
N ASP A 79 -12.49 20.09 -16.09
CA ASP A 79 -11.83 19.11 -16.99
C ASP A 79 -10.42 18.67 -16.59
N ARG A 80 -10.00 18.98 -15.35
CA ARG A 80 -8.73 18.50 -14.78
C ARG A 80 -9.01 17.52 -13.66
N LYS A 81 -8.22 16.44 -13.60
CA LYS A 81 -8.23 15.51 -12.47
C LYS A 81 -7.39 16.10 -11.34
N ILE A 82 -8.02 16.39 -10.21
CA ILE A 82 -7.37 16.91 -9.00
C ILE A 82 -7.42 15.85 -7.91
N TYR A 83 -6.27 15.61 -7.29
CA TYR A 83 -6.10 14.76 -6.12
C TYR A 83 -6.22 15.62 -4.86
N MET A 84 -7.08 15.21 -3.92
CA MET A 84 -7.50 16.06 -2.79
C MET A 84 -6.94 15.62 -1.44
N ALA A 85 -6.23 14.48 -1.36
CA ALA A 85 -5.59 14.11 -0.11
C ALA A 85 -4.42 15.04 0.17
N THR A 86 -4.36 15.58 1.37
CA THR A 86 -3.24 16.41 1.80
C THR A 86 -2.04 15.55 2.21
N PRO A 87 -0.83 16.12 2.27
CA PRO A 87 0.35 15.46 2.84
C PRO A 87 0.11 14.85 4.22
N GLU A 88 -0.59 15.55 5.11
CA GLU A 88 -0.88 15.11 6.47
C GLU A 88 -1.81 13.90 6.49
N TYR A 89 -2.84 13.92 5.64
CA TYR A 89 -3.78 12.80 5.51
C TYR A 89 -3.06 11.54 5.01
N MET A 90 -2.20 11.69 4.00
CA MET A 90 -1.38 10.58 3.51
C MET A 90 -0.42 10.05 4.58
N ALA A 91 0.19 10.94 5.36
CA ALA A 91 1.12 10.57 6.43
C ALA A 91 0.44 9.85 7.61
N GLN A 92 -0.78 10.25 7.97
CA GLN A 92 -1.58 9.58 9.00
C GLN A 92 -1.84 8.12 8.62
N TYR A 93 -2.27 7.87 7.38
CA TYR A 93 -2.55 6.52 6.91
C TYR A 93 -1.28 5.72 6.64
N ALA A 94 -0.19 6.34 6.19
CA ALA A 94 1.10 5.66 6.08
C ALA A 94 1.54 5.06 7.42
N ARG A 95 1.35 5.78 8.53
CA ARG A 95 1.63 5.25 9.87
C ARG A 95 0.75 4.03 10.19
N ARG A 96 -0.56 4.12 9.94
CA ARG A 96 -1.48 2.98 10.13
C ARG A 96 -1.11 1.76 9.29
N MET A 97 -0.66 1.97 8.05
CA MET A 97 -0.18 0.90 7.17
C MET A 97 1.09 0.24 7.74
N VAL A 98 2.03 1.04 8.28
CA VAL A 98 3.23 0.51 8.96
C VAL A 98 2.83 -0.30 10.20
N ASP A 99 1.85 0.19 10.99
CA ASP A 99 1.31 -0.54 12.13
C ASP A 99 0.65 -1.88 11.72
N ALA A 100 0.06 -1.94 10.52
CA ALA A 100 -0.50 -3.14 9.89
C ALA A 100 0.56 -4.07 9.25
N GLY A 101 1.84 -3.71 9.28
CA GLY A 101 2.95 -4.56 8.82
C GLY A 101 3.56 -4.17 7.48
N VAL A 102 3.22 -3.02 6.92
CA VAL A 102 3.88 -2.48 5.72
C VAL A 102 5.33 -2.10 6.03
N ARG A 103 6.24 -2.55 5.18
CA ARG A 103 7.68 -2.28 5.25
C ARG A 103 8.15 -1.29 4.18
N PHE A 104 7.38 -1.16 3.09
CA PHE A 104 7.64 -0.23 2.00
C PHE A 104 6.40 0.65 1.78
N VAL A 105 6.40 1.84 2.38
CA VAL A 105 5.28 2.78 2.29
C VAL A 105 5.66 4.00 1.45
N GLY A 106 4.73 4.49 0.65
CA GLY A 106 4.94 5.67 -0.17
C GLY A 106 3.65 6.18 -0.79
N GLY A 107 3.74 6.63 -2.04
CA GLY A 107 2.61 7.17 -2.78
C GLY A 107 2.72 6.91 -4.28
N CYS A 108 1.57 6.90 -4.95
CA CYS A 108 1.45 6.75 -6.40
C CYS A 108 0.94 8.06 -7.01
N CYS A 109 -0.12 8.04 -7.84
CA CYS A 109 -0.60 9.23 -8.54
C CYS A 109 -1.09 10.33 -7.59
N GLY A 110 -0.77 11.58 -7.93
CA GLY A 110 -1.14 12.76 -7.14
C GLY A 110 -0.23 13.03 -5.94
N THR A 111 0.65 12.10 -5.58
CA THR A 111 1.64 12.37 -4.53
C THR A 111 2.76 13.28 -5.03
N THR A 112 3.33 14.05 -4.10
CA THR A 112 4.38 15.04 -4.37
C THR A 112 5.53 14.85 -3.36
N PRO A 113 6.70 15.48 -3.57
CA PRO A 113 7.77 15.45 -2.58
C PRO A 113 7.34 15.89 -1.17
N ASP A 114 6.33 16.78 -1.07
CA ASP A 114 5.81 17.22 0.23
C ASP A 114 5.02 16.12 0.94
N HIS A 115 4.25 15.31 0.20
CA HIS A 115 3.63 14.11 0.74
C HIS A 115 4.68 13.13 1.26
N ILE A 116 5.75 12.89 0.48
CA ILE A 116 6.83 11.97 0.88
C ILE A 116 7.55 12.46 2.13
N ARG A 117 7.77 13.78 2.28
CA ARG A 117 8.33 14.38 3.49
C ARG A 117 7.47 14.07 4.72
N HIS A 118 6.17 14.31 4.64
CA HIS A 118 5.25 14.05 5.75
C HIS A 118 5.13 12.56 6.07
N ILE A 119 5.08 11.69 5.06
CA ILE A 119 5.08 10.22 5.24
C ILE A 119 6.37 9.79 5.97
N ARG A 120 7.53 10.24 5.51
CA ARG A 120 8.81 9.94 6.17
C ARG A 120 8.80 10.39 7.63
N ASP A 121 8.38 11.63 7.87
CA ASP A 121 8.40 12.21 9.20
C ASP A 121 7.41 11.51 10.16
N SER A 122 6.28 11.00 9.65
CA SER A 122 5.31 10.26 10.47
C SER A 122 5.76 8.86 10.87
N VAL A 123 6.61 8.20 10.07
CA VAL A 123 7.05 6.81 10.31
C VAL A 123 8.51 6.67 10.74
N ARG A 124 9.29 7.76 10.78
CA ARG A 124 10.74 7.73 11.08
C ARG A 124 11.10 7.05 12.40
N SER A 125 10.24 7.19 13.40
CA SER A 125 10.45 6.66 14.75
C SER A 125 9.80 5.29 14.97
N ASP A 126 9.09 4.77 13.97
CA ASP A 126 8.37 3.52 14.10
C ASP A 126 9.32 2.34 13.80
N GLN A 127 9.35 1.37 14.71
CA GLN A 127 9.95 0.05 14.46
C GLN A 127 8.81 -0.86 13.98
N PRO A 128 8.82 -1.32 12.72
CA PRO A 128 7.77 -2.21 12.21
C PRO A 128 7.71 -3.47 13.07
N LYS A 129 6.50 -3.88 13.49
CA LYS A 129 6.34 -5.07 14.33
C LYS A 129 6.91 -6.31 13.62
N PRO A 130 7.65 -7.20 14.32
CA PRO A 130 8.03 -8.49 13.78
C PRO A 130 6.77 -9.29 13.41
N ARG A 131 6.76 -9.91 12.22
CA ARG A 131 5.64 -10.78 11.82
C ARG A 131 5.88 -12.20 12.38
N HIS A 132 4.81 -12.85 12.81
CA HIS A 132 4.86 -14.26 13.25
C HIS A 132 5.38 -15.14 12.11
N GLY A 133 6.50 -15.83 12.33
CA GLY A 133 7.14 -16.72 11.35
C GLY A 133 8.60 -16.40 11.01
N GLN A 134 9.19 -15.34 11.57
CA GLN A 134 10.65 -15.13 11.54
C GLN A 134 11.27 -15.72 12.82
N GLY A 135 11.43 -17.05 12.82
CA GLY A 135 12.13 -17.83 13.84
C GLY A 135 12.84 -18.99 13.19
#